data_AF-A0A1F9MKI0-F1
#
_entry.id   AF-A0A1F9MKI0-F1
#
_cell.length_a   1.000
_cell.length_b   1.000
_cell.length_c   1.000
_cell.angle_alpha   90.00
_cell.angle_beta   90.00
_cell.angle_gamma   90.00
#
_symmetry.space_group_name_H-M   'P 1'
#
loop_
_entity.id
_entity.type
_entity.pdbx_description
1 polymer ?
#
loop_
_entity_poly.entity_id
_entity_poly.type
_entity_poly.pdbx_seq_one_letter_code
_entity_poly.pdbx_strand_id
1 'polypeptide(L)'
;MFVEIYGAEAGNLALQGTTLGGIYLGGGIAPKIASALHSPSFRQAFSAKGRLSGFLNRVPLRLISDCQSPLWGAAVYSLAYFP
;
A
#
# COMPACT_ATOMS: atom_id res chain seq x y z
N MET A 1 15.67 4.31 6.51
CA MET A 1 15.00 5.63 6.44
C MET A 1 13.82 5.70 5.46
N PHE A 2 13.99 5.79 4.13
CA PHE A 2 12.83 5.99 3.21
C PHE A 2 11.76 4.88 3.32
N VAL A 3 12.17 3.62 3.27
CA VAL A 3 11.27 2.46 3.35
C VAL A 3 10.49 2.42 4.68
N GLU A 4 11.13 2.82 5.78
CA GLU A 4 10.48 2.86 7.09
C GLU A 4 9.45 3.98 7.17
N ILE A 5 9.78 5.17 6.66
CA ILE A 5 8.82 6.29 6.57
C ILE A 5 7.63 5.88 5.70
N TYR A 6 7.91 5.25 4.55
CA TYR A 6 6.86 4.77 3.65
C TYR A 6 5.96 3.73 4.34
N GLY A 7 6.54 2.78 5.08
CA GLY A 7 5.79 1.83 5.89
C GLY A 7 4.94 2.54 6.95
N ALA A 8 5.53 3.45 7.71
CA ALA A 8 4.86 4.18 8.79
C ALA A 8 3.67 5.01 8.29
N GLU A 9 3.78 5.64 7.11
CA GLU A 9 2.68 6.38 6.48
C GLU A 9 1.59 5.45 5.92
N ALA A 10 1.97 4.34 5.29
CA ALA A 10 0.99 3.32 4.90
C ALA A 10 0.21 2.79 6.11
N GLY A 11 0.86 2.66 7.27
CA GLY A 11 0.23 2.28 8.53
C GLY A 11 -0.75 3.35 9.03
N ASN A 12 -0.42 4.64 8.91
CA ASN A 12 -1.34 5.74 9.24
C ASN A 12 -2.60 5.68 8.37
N LEU A 13 -2.44 5.52 7.05
CA LEU A 13 -3.56 5.42 6.10
C LEU A 13 -4.46 4.22 6.41
N ALA A 14 -3.86 3.08 6.77
CA ALA A 14 -4.62 1.89 7.14
C ALA A 14 -5.52 2.11 8.36
N LEU A 15 -5.04 2.88 9.35
CA LEU A 15 -5.82 3.24 10.53
C LEU A 15 -6.89 4.30 10.21
N GLN A 16 -6.55 5.32 9.43
CA GLN A 16 -7.48 6.38 9.04
C GLN A 16 -8.67 5.83 8.25
N GLY A 17 -8.42 4.92 7.31
CA GLY A 17 -9.44 4.33 6.46
C GLY A 17 -10.09 3.06 7.02
N THR A 18 -9.64 2.55 8.18
CA THR A 18 -10.03 1.22 8.70
C THR A 18 -9.97 0.16 7.59
N THR A 19 -8.84 0.07 6.88
CA THR A 19 -8.76 -0.63 5.58
C THR A 19 -8.74 -2.15 5.73
N LEU A 20 -9.91 -2.76 5.96
CA LEU A 20 -10.07 -4.22 6.06
C LEU A 20 -9.68 -4.95 4.78
N GLY A 21 -9.89 -4.30 3.62
CA GLY A 21 -9.49 -4.83 2.32
C GLY A 21 -7.98 -4.86 2.11
N GLY A 22 -7.19 -4.12 2.89
CA GLY A 22 -5.74 -4.00 2.73
C GLY A 22 -5.28 -2.67 2.11
N ILE A 23 -3.96 -2.53 1.98
CA ILE A 23 -3.28 -1.41 1.34
C ILE A 23 -2.63 -1.88 0.04
N TYR A 24 -2.82 -1.10 -1.02
CA TYR A 24 -2.13 -1.28 -2.29
C TYR A 24 -1.05 -0.19 -2.45
N LEU A 25 0.18 -0.63 -2.66
CA LEU A 25 1.33 0.23 -2.93
C LEU A 25 1.46 0.36 -4.45
N GLY A 26 1.21 1.56 -4.97
CA GLY A 26 1.32 1.88 -6.38
C GLY A 26 2.24 3.06 -6.66
N GLY A 27 2.26 3.52 -7.91
CA GLY A 27 3.10 4.62 -8.36
C GLY A 27 4.47 4.17 -8.87
N GLY A 28 5.24 5.09 -9.44
CA GLY A 28 6.47 4.74 -10.17
C GLY A 28 7.65 4.29 -9.31
N ILE A 29 7.69 4.67 -8.02
CA ILE A 29 8.80 4.34 -7.11
C ILE A 29 8.62 2.95 -6.51
N ALA A 30 7.42 2.60 -6.04
CA ALA A 30 7.19 1.38 -5.28
C ALA A 30 7.65 0.08 -6.00
N PRO A 31 7.37 -0.12 -7.30
CA PRO A 31 7.87 -1.27 -8.05
C PRO A 31 9.40 -1.28 -8.19
N LYS A 32 10.02 -0.11 -8.32
CA LYS A 32 11.49 0.03 -8.49
C LYS A 32 12.26 -0.31 -7.22
N ILE A 33 11.62 -0.20 -6.06
CA ILE A 33 12.20 -0.53 -4.75
C ILE A 33 11.58 -1.79 -4.14
N ALA A 34 11.01 -2.68 -4.95
CA ALA A 34 10.28 -3.87 -4.48
C ALA A 34 11.10 -4.72 -3.50
N SER A 35 12.39 -4.95 -3.77
CA SER A 35 13.28 -5.69 -2.87
C SER A 35 13.37 -5.05 -1.48
N ALA A 36 13.41 -3.72 -1.43
CA ALA A 36 13.45 -2.97 -0.18
C ALA A 36 12.09 -3.00 0.54
N LEU A 37 10.97 -2.99 -0.18
CA LEU A 37 9.62 -3.15 0.39
C LEU A 37 9.36 -4.55 0.94
N HIS A 38 10.00 -5.58 0.38
CA HIS A 38 9.96 -6.95 0.90
C HIS A 38 10.82 -7.15 2.15
N SER A 39 11.67 -6.19 2.51
CA SER A 39 12.44 -6.27 3.75
C SER A 39 11.55 -6.16 5.00
N PRO A 40 11.98 -6.72 6.15
CA PRO A 40 11.25 -6.57 7.41
C PRO A 40 11.01 -5.12 7.82
N SER A 41 11.89 -4.19 7.43
CA SER A 41 11.83 -2.77 7.82
C SER A 41 10.51 -2.09 7.42
N PHE A 42 10.00 -2.36 6.21
CA PHE A 42 8.72 -1.80 5.77
C PHE A 42 7.58 -2.28 6.65
N ARG A 43 7.49 -3.62 6.83
CA ARG A 43 6.41 -4.26 7.59
C ARG A 43 6.43 -3.86 9.07
N GLN A 44 7.63 -3.81 9.66
CA GLN A 44 7.79 -3.39 11.06
C GLN A 44 7.33 -1.95 11.24
N ALA A 45 7.81 -1.02 10.40
CA ALA A 45 7.40 0.38 10.47
C ALA A 45 5.90 0.59 10.21
N PHE A 46 5.32 -0.17 9.28
CA PHE A 46 3.88 -0.19 9.02
C PHE A 46 3.07 -0.56 10.27
N SER A 47 3.47 -1.63 10.95
CA SER A 47 2.76 -2.10 12.15
C SER A 47 3.09 -1.33 13.43
N ALA A 48 4.11 -0.47 13.46
CA ALA A 48 4.61 0.19 14.66
C ALA A 48 3.67 1.29 15.19
N LYS A 49 2.49 0.90 15.66
CA LYS A 49 1.42 1.80 16.15
C LYS A 49 0.86 1.37 17.53
N GLY A 50 1.76 0.85 18.38
CA GLY A 50 1.46 0.50 19.77
C GLY A 50 0.29 -0.48 19.92
N ARG A 51 -0.77 -0.07 20.61
CA ARG A 51 -1.97 -0.90 20.83
C ARG A 51 -2.67 -1.33 19.53
N LEU A 52 -2.47 -0.60 18.44
CA LEU A 52 -3.10 -0.89 17.14
C LEU A 52 -2.24 -1.81 16.26
N SER A 53 -1.03 -2.18 16.68
CA SER A 53 -0.14 -3.08 15.93
C SER A 53 -0.80 -4.42 15.62
N GLY A 54 -1.62 -4.94 16.54
CA GLY A 54 -2.36 -6.20 16.33
C GLY A 54 -3.37 -6.14 15.19
N PHE A 55 -4.03 -4.99 15.00
CA PHE A 55 -4.90 -4.76 13.85
C PHE A 55 -4.10 -4.67 12.55
N LEU A 56 -3.04 -3.85 12.54
CA LEU A 56 -2.21 -3.63 11.35
C LEU A 56 -1.49 -4.91 10.90
N ASN A 57 -1.10 -5.78 11.82
CA ASN A 57 -0.54 -7.09 11.48
C ASN A 57 -1.48 -8.00 10.69
N ARG A 58 -2.79 -7.71 10.66
CA ARG A 58 -3.76 -8.45 9.85
C ARG A 58 -4.09 -7.77 8.53
N VAL A 59 -3.69 -6.50 8.36
CA VAL A 59 -3.95 -5.73 7.13
C VAL A 59 -3.05 -6.29 6.01
N PRO A 60 -3.65 -6.75 4.89
CA PRO A 60 -2.90 -7.18 3.71
C PRO A 60 -2.16 -6.01 3.07
N LEU A 61 -0.93 -6.26 2.62
CA LEU A 61 -0.12 -5.31 1.85
C LEU A 61 0.11 -5.90 0.46
N ARG A 62 -0.18 -5.15 -0.60
CA ARG A 62 0.01 -5.59 -1.98
C ARG A 62 0.76 -4.54 -2.79
N LEU A 63 1.76 -4.97 -3.54
CA LEU A 63 2.47 -4.11 -4.48
C LEU A 63 1.83 -4.24 -5.86
N ILE A 64 1.46 -3.13 -6.47
CA ILE A 64 1.00 -3.09 -7.85
C ILE A 64 2.24 -3.10 -8.75
N SER A 65 2.52 -4.23 -9.40
CA SER A 65 3.68 -4.41 -10.28
C SER A 65 3.41 -4.01 -11.73
N ASP A 66 2.14 -3.94 -12.14
CA ASP A 66 1.77 -3.57 -13.51
C ASP A 66 1.90 -2.05 -13.75
N CYS A 67 2.83 -1.68 -14.62
CA CYS A 67 3.05 -0.30 -15.06
C CYS A 67 1.85 0.32 -15.78
N GLN A 68 0.97 -0.50 -16.37
CA GLN A 68 -0.24 -0.04 -17.05
C GLN A 68 -1.45 0.10 -16.10
N SER A 69 -1.30 -0.22 -14.82
CA SER A 69 -2.39 -0.10 -13.84
C SER A 69 -3.12 1.26 -13.83
N PRO A 70 -2.48 2.43 -14.05
CA PRO A 70 -3.21 3.68 -14.16
C PRO A 70 -4.11 3.75 -15.41
N LEU A 71 -3.66 3.19 -16.54
CA LEU A 71 -4.43 3.13 -17.78
C LEU A 71 -5.63 2.18 -17.63
N TRP A 72 -5.44 1.04 -16.99
CA TRP A 72 -6.55 0.13 -16.67
C TRP A 72 -7.59 0.78 -15.78
N GLY A 73 -7.16 1.51 -14.75
CA GLY A 73 -8.06 2.30 -13.90
C GLY A 73 -8.87 3.32 -14.69
N ALA A 74 -8.23 4.04 -15.62
CA ALA A 74 -8.91 4.99 -16.50
C ALA A 74 -9.91 4.32 -17.44
N ALA A 75 -9.56 3.19 -18.04
CA ALA A 75 -10.44 2.42 -18.92
C ALA A 75 -11.68 1.91 -18.15
N VAL A 76 -11.48 1.32 -16.96
CA VAL A 76 -12.58 0.85 -16.11
C VAL A 76 -13.49 2.00 -15.69
N TYR A 77 -12.92 3.14 -15.32
CA TYR A 77 -13.71 4.33 -14.98
C TYR A 77 -14.51 4.84 -16.18
N SER A 78 -13.90 4.92 -17.38
CA SER A 78 -14.61 5.33 -18.59
C SER A 78 -15.80 4.42 -18.89
N LEU A 79 -15.60 3.10 -18.86
CA LEU A 79 -16.67 2.13 -19.14
C LEU A 79 -17.80 2.17 -18.10
N ALA A 80 -17.49 2.51 -16.85
CA ALA A 80 -18.50 2.58 -15.79
C ALA A 80 -19.40 3.82 -15.88
N TYR A 81 -18.90 4.93 -16.43
CA TYR A 81 -19.59 6.23 -16.41
C TYR A 81 -19.92 6.80 -17.81
N PHE A 82 -19.31 6.26 -18.87
CA PHE A 82 -19.51 6.67 -20.27
C PHE A 82 -19.63 5.43 -21.18
N PRO A 83 -20.78 4.71 -21.11
CA PRO A 83 -21.02 3.51 -21.89
C PRO A 83 -21.19 3.79 -23.39
#